data_AF-A0A2M6W0U7-F1
#
_entry.id   AF-A0A2M6W0U7-F1
#
_cell.length_a   1.000
_cell.length_b   1.000
_cell.length_c   1.000
_cell.angle_alpha   90.00
_cell.angle_beta   90.00
_cell.angle_gamma   90.00
#
_symmetry.space_group_name_H-M   'P 1'
#
loop_
_entity.id
_entity.type
_entity.pdbx_description
1 polymer ?
#
loop_
_entity_poly.entity_id
_entity_poly.type
_entity_poly.pdbx_seq_one_letter_code
_entity_poly.pdbx_strand_id
1 'polypeptide(L)'
;MEDTTQTLQDILGIVTHIKDNAVSKEEFYEFKQQTEKNFDDIKQELSAMRFEINDIKQTLQNISDQSMGDSTQQATDIVLLTERISLLEKQIKNMQRAHK
;
A
#
# COMPACT_ATOMS: atom_id res chain seq x y z
N MET A 1 -2.74 -36.93 64.48
CA MET A 1 -3.41 -35.62 64.35
C MET A 1 -2.48 -34.60 63.72
N GLU A 2 -1.21 -34.52 64.14
CA GLU A 2 -0.20 -33.59 63.58
C GLU A 2 0.05 -33.77 62.07
N ASP A 3 0.18 -35.02 61.62
CA ASP A 3 0.44 -35.40 60.22
C ASP A 3 -0.70 -34.99 59.26
N THR A 4 -1.94 -35.09 59.74
CA THR A 4 -3.13 -34.66 59.01
C THR A 4 -3.19 -33.14 58.87
N THR A 5 -2.73 -32.40 59.89
CA THR A 5 -2.67 -30.94 59.86
C THR A 5 -1.61 -30.44 58.87
N GLN A 6 -0.43 -31.07 58.84
CA GLN A 6 0.61 -30.72 57.88
C GLN A 6 0.15 -30.96 56.43
N THR A 7 -0.47 -32.12 56.18
CA THR A 7 -1.03 -32.44 54.87
C THR A 7 -2.05 -31.40 54.40
N LEU A 8 -2.91 -30.89 55.29
CA LEU A 8 -3.87 -29.83 54.97
C LEU A 8 -3.20 -28.49 54.63
N GLN A 9 -2.10 -28.14 55.31
CA GLN A 9 -1.34 -26.93 55.02
C GLN A 9 -0.66 -27.01 53.64
N ASP A 10 -0.09 -28.16 53.30
CA ASP A 10 0.53 -28.38 51.99
C ASP A 10 -0.50 -28.29 50.86
N ILE A 11 -1.69 -28.90 51.05
CA ILE A 11 -2.81 -28.79 50.10
C ILE A 11 -3.24 -27.33 49.93
N LEU A 12 -3.37 -26.58 51.03
CA LEU A 12 -3.75 -25.16 50.97
C LEU A 12 -2.71 -24.32 50.23
N GLY A 13 -1.42 -24.61 50.44
CA GLY A 13 -0.32 -23.98 49.71
C GLY A 13 -0.41 -24.23 48.20
N ILE A 14 -0.67 -25.49 47.80
CA ILE A 14 -0.84 -25.86 46.39
C ILE A 14 -2.06 -25.15 45.78
N VAL A 15 -3.21 -25.15 46.46
CA VAL A 15 -4.44 -24.52 45.96
C VAL A 15 -4.25 -23.01 45.79
N THR A 16 -3.57 -22.36 46.74
CA THR A 16 -3.25 -20.92 46.66
C THR A 16 -2.34 -20.65 45.47
N HIS A 17 -1.31 -21.46 45.27
CA HIS A 17 -0.41 -21.31 44.13
C HIS A 17 -1.13 -21.50 42.78
N ILE A 18 -2.04 -22.49 42.68
CA ILE A 18 -2.87 -22.68 41.49
C ILE A 18 -3.77 -21.47 41.26
N LYS A 19 -4.45 -20.97 42.29
CA LYS A 19 -5.33 -19.81 42.18
C LYS A 19 -4.58 -18.57 41.69
N ASP A 20 -3.39 -18.33 42.22
CA ASP A 20 -2.62 -17.12 41.92
C ASP A 20 -1.96 -17.16 40.52
N ASN A 21 -1.86 -18.33 39.89
CA ASN A 21 -1.25 -18.51 38.57
C ASN A 21 -2.23 -18.98 37.48
N ALA A 22 -3.44 -19.39 37.85
CA ALA A 22 -4.46 -19.79 36.91
C ALA A 22 -5.08 -18.55 36.26
N VAL A 23 -5.11 -18.56 34.93
CA VAL A 23 -5.92 -17.61 34.16
C VAL A 23 -7.38 -17.89 34.43
N SER A 24 -8.11 -16.88 34.89
CA SER A 24 -9.55 -16.96 35.05
C SER A 24 -10.25 -17.08 33.70
N LYS A 25 -11.46 -17.64 33.69
CA LYS A 25 -12.26 -17.69 32.47
C LYS A 25 -12.52 -16.30 31.90
N GLU A 26 -12.70 -15.30 32.77
CA GLU A 26 -12.95 -13.92 32.36
C GLU A 26 -11.75 -13.33 31.63
N GLU A 27 -10.54 -13.43 32.20
CA GLU A 27 -9.31 -12.97 31.56
C GLU A 27 -9.07 -13.63 30.20
N PHE A 28 -9.38 -14.93 30.10
CA PHE A 28 -9.30 -15.64 28.82
C PHE A 28 -10.32 -15.14 27.80
N TYR A 29 -11.56 -14.84 28.23
CA TYR A 29 -12.59 -14.30 27.34
C TYR A 29 -12.25 -12.87 26.88
N GLU A 30 -11.77 -12.01 27.77
CA GLU A 30 -11.30 -10.66 27.43
C GLU A 30 -10.14 -10.72 26.45
N PHE A 31 -9.14 -11.56 26.72
CA PHE A 31 -8.02 -11.78 25.81
C PHE A 31 -8.49 -12.23 24.41
N LYS A 32 -9.43 -13.18 24.36
CA LYS A 32 -10.00 -13.68 23.11
C LYS A 32 -10.71 -12.57 22.34
N GLN A 33 -11.57 -11.79 23.00
CA GLN A 33 -12.31 -10.69 22.37
C GLN A 33 -11.37 -9.61 21.84
N GLN A 34 -10.36 -9.23 22.63
CA GLN A 34 -9.38 -8.24 22.19
C GLN A 34 -8.57 -8.74 21.00
N THR A 35 -8.21 -10.03 20.99
CA THR A 35 -7.49 -10.66 19.89
C THR A 35 -8.35 -10.67 18.62
N GLU A 36 -9.62 -11.09 18.72
CA GLU A 36 -10.56 -11.10 17.59
C GLU A 36 -10.74 -9.69 17.01
N LYS A 37 -10.92 -8.68 17.86
CA LYS A 37 -11.02 -7.29 17.44
C LYS A 37 -9.75 -6.82 16.70
N ASN A 38 -8.57 -7.08 17.25
CA ASN A 38 -7.31 -6.71 16.61
C ASN A 38 -7.15 -7.38 15.24
N PHE A 39 -7.58 -8.63 15.09
CA PHE A 39 -7.54 -9.32 13.79
C PHE A 39 -8.50 -8.69 12.77
N ASP A 40 -9.68 -8.27 13.20
CA ASP A 40 -10.64 -7.62 12.31
C ASP A 40 -10.18 -6.23 11.90
N ASP A 41 -9.57 -5.46 12.82
CA ASP A 41 -8.95 -4.16 12.51
C ASP A 41 -7.83 -4.33 11.47
N ILE A 42 -6.93 -5.31 11.66
CA ILE A 42 -5.85 -5.62 10.69
C ILE A 42 -6.42 -6.00 9.32
N LYS A 43 -7.50 -6.80 9.25
CA LYS A 43 -8.14 -7.16 7.97
C LYS A 43 -8.70 -5.94 7.26
N GLN A 44 -9.29 -5.00 7.99
CA GLN A 44 -9.83 -3.77 7.42
C GLN A 44 -8.70 -2.90 6.84
N GLU A 45 -7.61 -2.72 7.58
CA GLU A 45 -6.44 -1.99 7.10
C GLU A 45 -5.82 -2.64 5.86
N LEU A 46 -5.70 -3.97 5.83
CA LEU A 46 -5.23 -4.71 4.65
C LEU A 46 -6.15 -4.50 3.44
N SER A 47 -7.46 -4.48 3.65
CA SER A 47 -8.42 -4.19 2.58
C SER A 47 -8.27 -2.77 2.06
N ALA A 48 -8.13 -1.78 2.95
CA ALA A 48 -7.91 -0.38 2.58
C ALA A 48 -6.63 -0.19 1.76
N MET A 49 -5.51 -0.75 2.23
CA MET A 49 -4.24 -0.72 1.49
C MET A 49 -4.37 -1.37 0.10
N ARG A 50 -5.14 -2.45 -0.03
CA ARG A 50 -5.37 -3.09 -1.33
C ARG A 50 -6.12 -2.18 -2.30
N PHE A 51 -7.10 -1.41 -1.81
CA PHE A 51 -7.81 -0.43 -2.63
C PHE A 51 -6.88 0.70 -3.07
N GLU A 52 -6.09 1.27 -2.16
CA GLU A 52 -5.12 2.33 -2.49
C GLU A 52 -4.08 1.87 -3.53
N ILE A 53 -3.54 0.65 -3.38
CA ILE A 53 -2.59 0.09 -4.35
C ILE A 53 -3.23 -0.03 -5.75
N ASN A 54 -4.50 -0.44 -5.83
CA ASN A 54 -5.19 -0.54 -7.12
C ASN A 54 -5.43 0.83 -7.74
N ASP A 55 -5.79 1.83 -6.94
CA ASP A 55 -5.98 3.20 -7.40
C ASP A 55 -4.67 3.83 -7.92
N ILE A 56 -3.57 3.62 -7.20
CA ILE A 56 -2.22 4.04 -7.63
C ILE A 56 -1.86 3.38 -8.96
N LYS A 57 -2.10 2.07 -9.11
CA LYS A 57 -1.83 1.36 -10.38
C LYS A 57 -2.62 1.95 -11.53
N GLN A 58 -3.91 2.24 -11.33
CA GLN A 58 -4.75 2.83 -12.37
C GLN A 58 -4.26 4.23 -12.75
N THR A 59 -3.89 5.05 -11.76
CA THR A 59 -3.35 6.38 -11.98
C THR A 59 -2.03 6.34 -12.77
N LEU A 60 -1.12 5.42 -12.41
CA LEU A 60 0.13 5.23 -13.13
C LEU A 60 -0.09 4.76 -14.58
N GLN A 61 -1.05 3.87 -14.82
CA GLN A 61 -1.40 3.44 -16.17
C GLN A 61 -1.92 4.62 -17.01
N ASN A 62 -2.82 5.43 -16.45
CA ASN A 62 -3.37 6.60 -17.14
C ASN A 62 -2.26 7.61 -17.50
N ILE A 63 -1.32 7.87 -16.59
CA ILE A 63 -0.17 8.76 -16.83
C ILE A 63 0.71 8.19 -17.94
N SER A 64 0.97 6.88 -17.93
CA SER A 64 1.77 6.22 -18.97
C SER A 64 1.13 6.36 -20.35
N ASP A 65 -0.19 6.10 -20.44
CA ASP A 65 -0.93 6.17 -21.70
C ASP A 65 -0.96 7.62 -22.25
N GLN A 66 -1.17 8.60 -21.37
CA GLN A 66 -1.13 10.02 -21.74
C GLN A 66 0.25 10.45 -22.22
N SER A 67 1.32 10.11 -21.48
CA SER A 67 2.69 10.46 -21.84
C SER A 67 3.10 9.88 -23.20
N MET A 68 2.67 8.65 -23.49
CA MET A 68 2.92 8.01 -24.78
C MET A 68 2.15 8.70 -25.92
N GLY A 69 0.89 9.08 -25.68
CA GLY A 69 0.09 9.87 -26.61
C GLY A 69 0.72 11.22 -26.93
N ASP A 70 1.10 11.97 -25.88
CA ASP A 70 1.74 13.29 -26.00
C ASP A 70 3.08 13.20 -26.76
N SER A 71 3.91 12.21 -26.45
CA SER A 71 5.19 11.99 -27.15
C SER A 71 4.99 11.68 -28.63
N THR A 72 3.97 10.90 -28.97
CA THR A 72 3.62 10.59 -30.37
C THR A 72 3.15 11.83 -31.12
N GLN A 73 2.33 12.66 -30.48
CA GLN A 73 1.87 13.92 -31.06
C GLN A 73 3.05 14.89 -31.27
N GLN A 74 3.92 15.05 -30.27
CA GLN A 74 5.12 15.88 -30.37
C GLN A 74 6.04 15.42 -31.50
N ALA A 75 6.25 14.11 -31.65
CA ALA A 75 7.06 13.57 -32.75
C ALA A 75 6.46 13.93 -34.12
N THR A 76 5.14 13.85 -34.25
CA THR A 76 4.41 14.24 -35.48
C THR A 76 4.59 15.73 -35.77
N ASP A 77 4.43 16.58 -34.77
CA ASP A 77 4.58 18.03 -34.92
C ASP A 77 6.01 18.41 -35.34
N ILE A 78 7.03 17.74 -34.79
CA ILE A 78 8.44 17.93 -35.16
C ILE A 78 8.66 17.60 -36.64
N VAL A 79 8.10 16.51 -37.15
CA VAL A 79 8.22 16.13 -38.57
C VAL A 79 7.59 17.20 -39.46
N LEU A 80 6.37 17.64 -39.16
CA LEU A 80 5.68 18.68 -39.94
C LEU A 80 6.43 20.02 -39.93
N LEU A 81 6.98 20.42 -38.78
CA LEU A 81 7.80 21.62 -38.67
C LEU A 81 9.09 21.49 -39.48
N THR A 82 9.72 20.32 -39.48
CA THR A 82 10.95 20.05 -40.27
C THR A 82 10.68 20.18 -41.76
N GLU A 83 9.56 19.64 -42.25
CA GLU A 83 9.14 19.78 -43.64
C GLU A 83 8.88 21.24 -44.00
N ARG A 84 8.17 21.98 -43.13
CA ARG A 84 7.89 23.40 -43.34
C ARG A 84 9.17 24.23 -43.37
N ILE A 85 10.12 23.98 -42.48
CA ILE A 85 11.44 24.63 -42.48
C ILE A 85 12.15 24.38 -43.81
N SER A 86 12.18 23.14 -44.29
CA SER A 86 12.82 22.80 -45.57
C SER A 86 12.21 23.57 -46.75
N LEU A 87 10.88 23.74 -46.78
CA LEU A 87 10.20 24.51 -47.81
C LEU A 87 10.56 26.00 -47.74
N LEU A 88 10.57 26.57 -46.54
CA LEU A 88 10.93 27.98 -46.31
C LEU A 88 12.39 28.24 -46.71
N GLU A 89 13.32 27.35 -46.35
CA GLU A 89 14.72 27.44 -46.74
C GLU A 89 14.89 27.46 -48.27
N LYS A 90 14.15 26.61 -48.99
CA LYS A 90 14.13 26.59 -50.46
C LYS A 90 13.60 27.91 -51.03
N GLN A 91 12.51 28.44 -50.48
CA GLN A 91 11.92 29.71 -50.91
C GLN A 91 12.90 30.88 -50.71
N ILE A 92 13.54 30.96 -49.53
CA ILE A 92 14.55 31.98 -49.21
C ILE A 92 15.70 31.91 -50.21
N LYS A 93 16.24 30.71 -50.47
CA LYS A 93 17.33 30.52 -51.43
C LYS A 93 16.96 30.97 -52.84
N ASN A 94 15.72 30.74 -53.27
CA ASN A 94 15.24 31.18 -54.57
C ASN A 94 15.10 32.71 -54.64
N MET A 95 14.57 33.36 -53.60
CA MET A 95 14.48 34.82 -53.54
C MET A 95 15.87 35.49 -53.53
N GLN A 96 16.82 34.93 -52.78
CA GLN A 96 18.21 35.42 -52.76
C GLN A 96 18.88 35.32 -54.13
N ARG A 97 18.55 34.29 -54.93
CA ARG A 97 19.05 34.15 -56.31
C ARG A 97 18.39 35.15 -57.26
N ALA A 98 17.11 35.45 -57.09
CA ALA A 98 16.38 36.39 -57.93
C ALA A 98 16.79 37.86 -57.71
N HIS A 99 17.39 38.17 -56.57
CA HIS A 99 17.91 39.51 -56.21
C HIS A 99 19.42 39.69 -56.44
N LYS A 100 20.10 38.70 -57.04
CA LYS A 100 21.49 38.80 -57.51
C LYS A 100 21.52 39.06 -59.01
#